data_AF-A0A4U9IXQ8-F1
#
_entry.id   AF-A0A4U9IXQ8-F1
#
_cell.length_a   1.000
_cell.length_b   1.000
_cell.length_c   1.000
_cell.angle_alpha   90.00
_cell.angle_beta   90.00
_cell.angle_gamma   90.00
#
_symmetry.space_group_name_H-M   'P 1'
#
loop_
_entity.id
_entity.type
_entity.pdbx_description
1 polymer ?
#
loop_
_entity_poly.entity_id
_entity_poly.type
_entity_poly.pdbx_seq_one_letter_code
_entity_poly.pdbx_strand_id
1 'polypeptide(L)'
;MLNGGLEILKTADLREPLASLTLPHLRIYGYLDGLVPRKIVPLLDEQWPQSEALIVAKAAHAPFISHPNEFCAAITTLSQRLV
;
A
#
# COMPACT_ATOMS: atom_id res chain seq x y z
N MET A 1 7.37 -6.56 -23.99
CA MET A 1 6.10 -5.86 -24.28
C MET A 1 5.44 -5.53 -22.96
N LEU A 2 4.99 -4.28 -22.77
CA LEU A 2 4.35 -3.80 -21.53
C LEU A 2 2.92 -4.36 -21.34
N ASN A 3 2.35 -4.96 -22.39
CA ASN A 3 0.94 -5.36 -22.48
C ASN A 3 0.50 -6.32 -21.36
N GLY A 4 1.33 -7.28 -20.97
CA GLY A 4 0.97 -8.24 -19.92
C GLY A 4 0.80 -7.59 -18.55
N GLY A 5 1.68 -6.66 -18.19
CA GLY A 5 1.58 -5.92 -16.93
C GLY A 5 0.36 -5.01 -16.88
N LEU A 6 0.05 -4.33 -17.99
CA LEU A 6 -1.14 -3.48 -18.08
C LEU A 6 -2.44 -4.29 -18.01
N GLU A 7 -2.49 -5.49 -18.59
CA GLU A 7 -3.68 -6.34 -18.50
C GLU A 7 -3.89 -6.85 -17.07
N ILE A 8 -2.82 -7.19 -16.35
CA ILE A 8 -2.91 -7.53 -14.91
C ILE A 8 -3.48 -6.35 -14.13
N LEU A 9 -2.91 -5.13 -14.30
CA LEU A 9 -3.41 -3.93 -13.60
C LEU A 9 -4.87 -3.63 -13.91
N LYS A 10 -5.33 -3.95 -15.12
CA LYS A 10 -6.69 -3.70 -15.58
C LYS A 10 -7.69 -4.72 -15.03
N THR A 11 -7.27 -5.97 -14.80
CA THR A 11 -8.19 -7.10 -14.55
C THR A 11 -8.08 -7.68 -13.15
N ALA A 12 -6.95 -7.50 -12.46
CA ALA A 12 -6.77 -8.04 -11.13
C ALA A 12 -7.64 -7.29 -10.11
N ASP A 13 -8.44 -8.05 -9.37
CA ASP A 13 -9.17 -7.55 -8.20
C ASP A 13 -8.83 -8.43 -6.99
N LEU A 14 -8.09 -7.87 -6.05
CA LEU A 14 -7.64 -8.55 -4.83
C LEU A 14 -8.37 -8.05 -3.57
N ARG A 15 -9.43 -7.25 -3.73
CA ARG A 15 -10.17 -6.67 -2.59
C ARG A 15 -10.74 -7.75 -1.66
N GLU A 16 -11.46 -8.72 -2.21
CA GLU A 16 -11.99 -9.85 -1.43
C GLU A 16 -10.91 -10.86 -1.01
N PRO A 17 -10.01 -11.33 -1.91
CA PRO A 17 -8.98 -12.30 -1.53
C PRO A 17 -8.09 -11.86 -0.36
N LEU A 18 -7.79 -10.56 -0.24
CA LEU A 18 -6.95 -10.03 0.83
C LEU A 18 -7.69 -9.80 2.16
N ALA A 19 -9.03 -9.86 2.18
CA ALA A 19 -9.81 -9.64 3.40
C ALA A 19 -9.64 -10.76 4.45
N SER A 20 -9.20 -11.95 4.03
CA SER A 20 -8.93 -13.09 4.92
C SER A 20 -7.46 -13.19 5.35
N LEU A 21 -6.61 -12.24 4.95
CA LEU A 21 -5.19 -12.26 5.27
C LEU A 21 -4.97 -12.01 6.76
N THR A 22 -4.36 -12.98 7.45
CA THR A 22 -4.08 -12.91 8.90
C THR A 22 -2.65 -12.51 9.25
N LEU A 23 -1.79 -12.37 8.23
CA LEU A 23 -0.41 -11.92 8.40
C LEU A 23 -0.37 -10.41 8.64
N PRO A 24 0.66 -9.89 9.34
CA PRO A 24 0.86 -8.44 9.43
C PRO A 24 0.89 -7.79 8.06
N HIS A 25 -0.03 -6.84 7.84
CA HIS A 25 -0.32 -6.25 6.54
C HIS A 25 -0.17 -4.73 6.64
N LEU A 26 0.93 -4.21 6.09
CA LEU A 26 1.19 -2.77 6.00
C LEU A 26 0.97 -2.28 4.58
N ARG A 27 0.19 -1.20 4.45
CA ARG A 27 -0.06 -0.48 3.20
C ARG A 27 0.59 0.89 3.28
N ILE A 28 1.39 1.27 2.27
CA ILE A 28 2.08 2.56 2.24
C ILE A 28 1.65 3.33 0.98
N TYR A 29 1.19 4.56 1.16
CA TYR A 29 0.64 5.42 0.12
C TYR A 29 1.37 6.75 0.05
N GLY A 30 1.46 7.34 -1.15
CA GLY A 30 1.78 8.76 -1.31
C GLY A 30 0.51 9.61 -1.33
N TYR A 31 0.49 10.71 -0.58
CA TYR A 31 -0.67 11.61 -0.56
C TYR A 31 -0.99 12.26 -1.91
N LEU A 32 0.04 12.44 -2.75
CA LEU A 32 -0.01 13.08 -4.07
C LEU A 32 -0.03 12.05 -5.22
N ASP A 33 -0.32 10.78 -4.93
CA ASP A 33 -0.33 9.73 -5.94
C ASP A 33 -1.49 9.92 -6.94
N GLY A 34 -1.13 10.04 -8.23
CA GLY A 34 -2.08 10.19 -9.34
C GLY A 34 -2.56 8.87 -9.94
N LEU A 35 -1.93 7.74 -9.57
CA LEU A 35 -2.28 6.40 -10.03
C LEU A 35 -3.13 5.65 -8.99
N VAL A 36 -2.80 5.80 -7.71
CA VAL A 36 -3.51 5.17 -6.58
C VAL A 36 -4.16 6.25 -5.71
N PRO A 37 -5.46 6.55 -5.91
CA PRO A 37 -6.09 7.68 -5.23
C PRO A 37 -6.18 7.49 -3.71
N ARG A 38 -5.74 8.47 -2.91
CA ARG A 38 -5.81 8.40 -1.43
C ARG A 38 -7.21 8.12 -0.85
N LYS A 39 -8.27 8.39 -1.62
CA LYS A 39 -9.66 8.11 -1.22
C LYS A 39 -9.92 6.62 -0.98
N ILE A 40 -9.07 5.72 -1.50
CA ILE A 40 -9.22 4.28 -1.26
C ILE A 40 -8.76 3.88 0.14
N VAL A 41 -7.92 4.68 0.80
CA VAL A 41 -7.36 4.33 2.12
C VAL A 41 -8.47 4.07 3.14
N PRO A 42 -9.40 4.99 3.43
CA PRO A 42 -10.47 4.72 4.41
C PRO A 42 -11.40 3.57 4.00
N LEU A 43 -11.61 3.35 2.69
CA LEU A 43 -12.42 2.23 2.20
C LEU A 43 -11.74 0.88 2.49
N LEU A 44 -10.43 0.82 2.31
CA LEU A 44 -9.63 -0.37 2.60
C LEU A 44 -9.36 -0.52 4.10
N ASP A 45 -9.37 0.55 4.89
CA ASP A 45 -9.32 0.48 6.35
C ASP A 45 -10.58 -0.22 6.90
N GLU A 46 -11.75 0.08 6.34
CA GLU A 46 -13.01 -0.60 6.67
C GLU A 46 -13.01 -2.05 6.19
N GLN A 47 -12.57 -2.30 4.95
CA GLN A 47 -12.60 -3.63 4.34
C GLN A 47 -11.53 -4.58 4.91
N TRP A 48 -10.36 -4.06 5.30
CA TRP A 48 -9.23 -4.83 5.82
C TRP A 48 -8.82 -4.33 7.21
N PRO A 49 -9.66 -4.53 8.24
CA PRO A 49 -9.48 -3.92 9.56
C PRO A 49 -8.21 -4.37 10.30
N GLN A 50 -7.60 -5.48 9.89
CA GLN A 50 -6.34 -5.98 10.45
C GLN A 50 -5.10 -5.36 9.79
N SER A 51 -5.28 -4.58 8.72
CA SER A 51 -4.18 -3.93 8.01
C SER A 51 -3.93 -2.52 8.52
N GLU A 52 -2.68 -2.09 8.45
CA GLU A 52 -2.25 -0.74 8.82
C GLU A 52 -1.99 0.09 7.56
N ALA A 53 -2.31 1.38 7.58
CA ALA A 53 -2.04 2.31 6.49
C ALA A 53 -1.10 3.44 6.93
N LEU A 54 -0.06 3.68 6.14
CA LEU A 54 0.80 4.86 6.22
C LEU A 54 0.59 5.74 5.00
N ILE A 55 0.25 7.02 5.20
CA ILE A 55 0.15 8.01 4.12
C ILE A 55 1.31 9.01 4.24
N VAL A 56 2.21 9.00 3.28
CA VAL A 56 3.36 9.91 3.21
C VAL A 56 2.94 11.24 2.59
N ALA A 57 2.83 12.28 3.41
CA ALA A 57 2.12 13.53 3.09
C ALA A 57 2.65 14.30 1.85
N LYS A 58 3.94 14.18 1.52
CA LYS A 58 4.58 14.89 0.40
C LYS A 58 5.06 13.95 -0.71
N ALA A 59 4.67 12.67 -0.68
CA ALA A 59 5.04 11.71 -1.71
C ALA A 59 3.94 11.57 -2.78
N ALA A 60 4.37 11.38 -4.03
CA ALA A 60 3.52 10.86 -5.10
C ALA A 60 3.60 9.32 -5.13
N HIS A 61 3.57 8.69 -6.32
CA HIS A 61 3.49 7.24 -6.46
C HIS A 61 4.69 6.45 -5.89
N ALA A 62 5.87 7.06 -5.77
CA ALA A 62 7.07 6.38 -5.29
C ALA A 62 7.61 6.97 -3.96
N PRO A 63 6.95 6.71 -2.81
CA PRO A 63 7.43 7.14 -1.50
C PRO A 63 8.83 6.63 -1.16
N PHE A 64 9.20 5.42 -1.61
CA PHE A 64 10.53 4.85 -1.38
C PHE A 64 11.66 5.61 -2.09
N ILE A 65 11.37 6.33 -3.18
CA ILE A 65 12.36 7.19 -3.86
C ILE A 65 12.42 8.57 -3.20
N SER A 66 11.25 9.16 -2.94
CA SER A 66 11.15 10.55 -2.48
C SER A 66 11.36 10.74 -0.97
N HIS A 67 10.96 9.74 -0.17
CA HIS A 67 10.98 9.75 1.30
C HIS A 67 11.58 8.44 1.83
N PRO A 68 12.82 8.09 1.44
CA PRO A 68 13.43 6.78 1.75
C PRO A 68 13.52 6.53 3.26
N ASN A 69 13.81 7.55 4.07
CA ASN A 69 13.94 7.39 5.52
C ASN A 69 12.60 7.00 6.18
N GLU A 70 11.51 7.66 5.80
CA GLU A 70 10.17 7.38 6.32
C GLU A 70 9.68 6.00 5.85
N PHE A 71 9.91 5.68 4.58
CA PHE A 71 9.61 4.36 4.02
C PHE A 71 10.38 3.24 4.76
N CYS A 72 11.71 3.38 4.90
CA CYS A 72 12.54 2.40 5.59
C CYS A 72 12.14 2.24 7.06
N ALA A 73 11.84 3.32 7.77
CA ALA A 73 11.41 3.27 9.16
C ALA A 73 10.11 2.46 9.33
N ALA A 74 9.15 2.62 8.41
CA ALA A 74 7.91 1.84 8.41
C ALA A 74 8.16 0.34 8.22
N ILE A 75 9.05 -0.03 7.29
CA ILE A 75 9.43 -1.43 7.04
C ILE A 75 10.18 -2.03 8.23
N THR A 76 11.14 -1.31 8.81
CA THR A 76 11.86 -1.76 10.01
C THR A 76 10.91 -1.97 11.19
N THR A 77 9.96 -1.06 11.39
CA THR A 77 8.93 -1.18 12.44
C THR A 77 8.06 -2.41 12.23
N LEU A 78 7.62 -2.67 10.99
CA LEU A 78 6.89 -3.91 10.68
C LEU A 78 7.75 -5.15 10.96
N SER A 79 9.01 -5.16 10.50
CA SER A 79 9.93 -6.28 10.66
C SER A 79 10.16 -6.65 12.13
N GLN A 80 10.25 -5.67 13.03
CA GLN A 80 10.45 -5.91 14.46
C GLN A 80 9.26 -6.62 15.12
N ARG A 81 8.07 -6.58 14.52
CA ARG A 81 6.86 -7.26 15.01
C ARG A 81 6.72 -8.70 14.50
N LEU A 82 7.57 -9.09 13.55
CA LEU A 82 7.60 -10.43 12.96
C LEU A 82 8.60 -11.37 13.65
N VAL A 83 9.42 -10.84 14.57
CA VAL A 83 10.43 -11.57 15.35
C VAL A 83 9.91 -11.90 16.74
#